data_AF-F0F8J3-F1
#
_entry.id   AF-F0F8J3-F1
#
_cell.length_a   1.000
_cell.length_b   1.000
_cell.length_c   1.000
_cell.angle_alpha   90.00
_cell.angle_beta   90.00
_cell.angle_gamma   90.00
#
_symmetry.space_group_name_H-M   'P 1'
#
loop_
_entity.id
_entity.type
_entity.pdbx_description
1 polymer ?
#
loop_
_entity_poly.entity_id
_entity_poly.type
_entity_poly.pdbx_seq_one_letter_code
_entity_poly.pdbx_strand_id
1 'polypeptide(L)'
;MRKSLILLLFLAGWLGGSAQSLRDVWIEMPDSLVPYLNRNQRTELADYVGMKAEPAVRDALGDTVRIERMTDSYLSVRLSGSSRMEIRLLDPSTLALVQTWEGPAAESRIGLFSRLWQRKPAVVVCKDVAERPETMSEEEFAELEPLMTPRLRAYRLSADSNSLSVSWSYPLLSAKEAERVSVLLKPRVLTWNGTEFR
;
A
#
# COMPACT_ATOMS: atom_id res chain seq x y z
N MET A 1 -9.10 -33.02 -40.87
CA MET A 1 -10.06 -32.39 -39.95
C MET A 1 -9.87 -32.80 -38.48
N ARG A 2 -9.82 -34.10 -38.13
CA ARG A 2 -9.57 -34.56 -36.74
C ARG A 2 -8.24 -34.10 -36.12
N LYS A 3 -7.15 -34.06 -36.90
CA LYS A 3 -5.82 -33.62 -36.42
C LYS A 3 -5.76 -32.11 -36.11
N SER A 4 -6.49 -31.29 -36.87
CA SER A 4 -6.58 -29.84 -36.64
C SER A 4 -7.44 -29.49 -35.41
N LEU A 5 -8.44 -30.30 -35.10
CA LEU A 5 -9.30 -30.12 -33.92
C LEU A 5 -8.54 -30.39 -32.60
N ILE A 6 -7.62 -31.37 -32.60
CA ILE A 6 -6.77 -31.68 -31.45
C ILE A 6 -5.78 -30.53 -31.18
N LEU A 7 -5.22 -29.90 -32.21
CA LEU A 7 -4.31 -28.77 -32.07
C LEU A 7 -5.01 -27.52 -31.47
N LEU A 8 -6.28 -27.30 -31.83
CA LEU A 8 -7.11 -26.22 -31.26
C LEU A 8 -7.49 -26.47 -29.79
N LEU A 9 -7.71 -27.71 -29.39
CA LEU A 9 -8.00 -28.08 -27.99
C LEU A 9 -6.76 -27.93 -27.09
N PHE A 10 -5.55 -28.17 -27.60
CA PHE A 10 -4.31 -27.90 -26.87
C PHE A 10 -4.02 -26.40 -26.71
N LEU A 11 -4.42 -25.55 -27.68
CA LEU A 11 -4.28 -24.10 -27.57
C LEU A 11 -5.27 -23.47 -26.59
N ALA A 12 -6.48 -24.04 -26.48
CA ALA A 12 -7.52 -23.57 -25.56
C ALA A 12 -7.19 -23.81 -24.07
N GLY A 13 -6.30 -24.77 -23.77
CA GLY A 13 -5.86 -25.08 -22.41
C GLY A 13 -4.92 -24.04 -21.78
N TRP A 14 -4.41 -23.07 -22.55
CA TRP A 14 -3.50 -22.03 -22.06
C TRP A 14 -4.19 -20.71 -21.68
N LEU A 15 -5.50 -20.58 -21.94
CA LEU A 15 -6.28 -19.40 -21.57
C LEU A 15 -6.82 -19.47 -20.13
N GLY A 16 -6.58 -20.57 -19.42
CA GLY A 16 -6.88 -20.73 -18.00
C GLY A 16 -5.82 -20.10 -17.10
N GLY A 17 -5.55 -18.80 -17.25
CA GLY A 17 -4.86 -18.06 -16.20
C GLY A 17 -5.80 -17.99 -15.01
N SER A 18 -5.71 -18.94 -14.07
CA SER A 18 -6.42 -18.84 -12.80
C SER A 18 -6.04 -17.51 -12.18
N ALA A 19 -7.01 -16.62 -11.97
CA ALA A 19 -6.76 -15.37 -11.28
C ALA A 19 -6.18 -15.71 -9.89
N GLN A 20 -4.90 -15.41 -9.68
CA GLN A 20 -4.23 -15.71 -8.43
C GLN A 20 -4.95 -14.98 -7.29
N SER A 21 -5.35 -15.72 -6.26
CA SER A 21 -6.04 -15.15 -5.10
C SER A 21 -5.10 -14.21 -4.33
N LEU A 22 -5.64 -13.26 -3.56
CA LEU A 22 -4.81 -12.42 -2.70
C LEU A 22 -4.03 -13.23 -1.66
N ARG A 23 -4.61 -14.34 -1.18
CA ARG A 23 -3.92 -15.29 -0.30
C ARG A 23 -2.64 -15.82 -0.95
N ASP A 24 -2.73 -16.27 -2.20
CA ASP A 24 -1.58 -16.83 -2.91
C ASP A 24 -0.55 -15.73 -3.21
N VAL A 25 -0.99 -14.52 -3.58
CA VAL A 25 -0.11 -13.36 -3.76
C VAL A 25 0.67 -13.07 -2.46
N TRP A 26 0.00 -13.10 -1.31
CA TRP A 26 0.63 -12.87 -0.01
C TRP A 26 1.66 -13.95 0.35
N ILE A 27 1.31 -15.23 0.20
CA ILE A 27 2.21 -16.35 0.53
C ILE A 27 3.47 -16.30 -0.35
N GLU A 28 3.29 -16.07 -1.64
CA GLU A 28 4.37 -16.02 -2.64
C GLU A 28 5.14 -14.69 -2.65
N MET A 29 4.83 -13.75 -1.75
CA MET A 29 5.62 -12.53 -1.57
C MET A 29 7.08 -12.88 -1.29
N PRO A 30 8.07 -12.33 -2.02
CA PRO A 30 9.47 -12.59 -1.73
C PRO A 30 9.86 -12.13 -0.32
N ASP A 31 10.63 -12.96 0.39
CA ASP A 31 11.14 -12.65 1.73
C ASP A 31 11.95 -11.35 1.74
N SER A 32 12.57 -10.96 0.62
CA SER A 32 13.30 -9.69 0.51
C SER A 32 12.46 -8.44 0.75
N LEU A 33 11.12 -8.52 0.62
CA LEU A 33 10.23 -7.38 0.91
C LEU A 33 10.01 -7.18 2.42
N VAL A 34 10.07 -8.26 3.20
CA VAL A 34 9.96 -8.28 4.66
C VAL A 34 10.91 -9.38 5.20
N PRO A 35 12.22 -9.10 5.32
CA PRO A 35 13.23 -10.16 5.57
C PRO A 35 13.06 -10.96 6.86
N TYR A 36 12.30 -10.42 7.81
CA TYR A 36 12.02 -11.04 9.11
C TYR A 36 10.74 -11.89 9.13
N LEU A 37 9.98 -11.94 8.02
CA LEU A 37 8.76 -12.71 7.89
C LEU A 37 8.86 -13.65 6.68
N ASN A 38 9.08 -14.95 6.93
CA ASN A 38 9.29 -15.95 5.88
C ASN A 38 7.98 -16.54 5.31
N ARG A 39 8.11 -17.34 4.25
CA ARG A 39 6.96 -17.98 3.56
C ARG A 39 6.08 -18.84 4.47
N ASN A 40 6.67 -19.60 5.39
CA ASN A 40 5.90 -20.46 6.29
C ASN A 40 5.05 -19.61 7.25
N GLN A 41 5.61 -18.56 7.82
CA GLN A 41 4.89 -17.61 8.68
C GLN A 41 3.77 -16.89 7.90
N ARG A 42 4.02 -16.49 6.64
CA ARG A 42 2.96 -15.92 5.78
C ARG A 42 1.83 -16.91 5.50
N THR A 43 2.17 -18.19 5.29
CA THR A 43 1.20 -19.26 5.09
C THR A 43 0.35 -19.45 6.35
N GLU A 44 0.99 -19.56 7.51
CA GLU A 44 0.32 -19.69 8.81
C GLU A 44 -0.64 -18.51 9.10
N LEU A 45 -0.18 -17.28 8.87
CA LEU A 45 -1.03 -16.08 8.99
C LEU A 45 -2.28 -16.16 8.11
N ALA A 46 -2.13 -16.59 6.85
CA ALA A 46 -3.25 -16.71 5.92
C ALA A 46 -4.22 -17.85 6.32
N ASP A 47 -3.70 -18.93 6.89
CA ASP A 47 -4.52 -20.05 7.37
C ASP A 47 -5.35 -19.64 8.59
N TYR A 48 -4.79 -18.85 9.52
CA TYR A 48 -5.54 -18.30 10.66
C TYR A 48 -6.73 -17.44 10.23
N VAL A 49 -6.59 -16.65 9.16
CA VAL A 49 -7.70 -15.87 8.59
C VAL A 49 -8.83 -16.80 8.15
N GLY A 50 -8.52 -17.89 7.44
CA GLY A 50 -9.50 -18.88 7.00
C GLY A 50 -10.18 -19.62 8.17
N MET A 51 -9.44 -19.86 9.25
CA MET A 51 -9.92 -20.48 10.48
C MET A 51 -10.69 -19.53 11.41
N LYS A 52 -10.75 -18.23 11.10
CA LYS A 52 -11.29 -17.17 11.99
C LYS A 52 -10.64 -17.16 13.38
N ALA A 53 -9.39 -17.59 13.47
CA ALA A 53 -8.56 -17.47 14.67
C ALA A 53 -7.88 -16.10 14.70
N GLU A 54 -7.26 -15.74 15.82
CA GLU A 54 -6.44 -14.53 15.89
C GLU A 54 -5.19 -14.72 15.01
N PRO A 55 -5.04 -13.99 13.89
CA PRO A 55 -4.01 -14.28 12.91
C PRO A 55 -2.71 -13.61 13.32
N ALA A 56 -2.01 -14.21 14.28
CA ALA A 56 -0.78 -13.67 14.85
C ALA A 56 0.37 -14.70 14.82
N VAL A 57 1.55 -14.26 14.38
CA VAL A 57 2.80 -15.04 14.44
C VAL A 57 3.91 -14.17 15.03
N ARG A 58 4.92 -14.80 15.64
CA ARG A 58 6.15 -14.11 16.01
C ARG A 58 7.13 -14.12 14.84
N ASP A 59 7.67 -12.96 14.50
CA ASP A 59 8.67 -12.82 13.46
C ASP A 59 10.09 -13.13 13.97
N ALA A 60 11.09 -13.05 13.09
CA ALA A 60 12.49 -13.31 13.45
C ALA A 60 13.11 -12.26 14.39
N LEU A 61 12.49 -11.08 14.53
CA LEU A 61 12.93 -10.00 15.42
C LEU A 61 12.22 -10.05 16.79
N GLY A 62 11.26 -10.97 16.96
CA GLY A 62 10.49 -11.16 18.18
C GLY A 62 9.20 -10.34 18.25
N ASP A 63 8.89 -9.57 17.21
CA ASP A 63 7.67 -8.79 17.08
C ASP A 63 6.48 -9.69 16.73
N THR A 64 5.27 -9.20 17.03
CA THR A 64 4.03 -9.88 16.64
C THR A 64 3.52 -9.32 15.33
N VAL A 65 3.48 -10.17 14.31
CA VAL A 65 2.88 -9.86 13.02
C VAL A 65 1.45 -10.33 13.01
N ARG A 66 0.52 -9.51 12.51
CA ARG A 66 -0.88 -9.90 12.34
C ARG A 66 -1.52 -9.39 11.06
N ILE A 67 -2.39 -10.22 10.48
CA ILE A 67 -3.31 -9.76 9.44
C ILE A 67 -4.48 -9.04 10.10
N GLU A 68 -4.60 -7.74 9.86
CA GLU A 68 -5.70 -6.93 10.41
C GLU A 68 -6.97 -7.03 9.56
N ARG A 69 -6.81 -7.18 8.24
CA ARG A 69 -7.92 -7.33 7.29
C ARG A 69 -7.43 -8.05 6.04
N MET A 70 -8.19 -9.02 5.56
CA MET A 70 -7.98 -9.65 4.25
C MET A 70 -9.34 -9.79 3.55
N THR A 71 -9.40 -9.34 2.30
CA THR A 71 -10.52 -9.52 1.38
C THR A 71 -9.99 -10.15 0.09
N ASP A 72 -10.84 -10.31 -0.92
CA ASP A 72 -10.41 -10.83 -2.23
C ASP A 72 -9.41 -9.92 -2.95
N SER A 73 -9.33 -8.64 -2.59
CA SER A 73 -8.53 -7.63 -3.30
C SER A 73 -7.70 -6.71 -2.42
N TYR A 74 -7.87 -6.74 -1.10
CA TYR A 74 -7.13 -5.90 -0.16
C TYR A 74 -6.65 -6.69 1.06
N LEU A 75 -5.44 -6.39 1.50
CA LEU A 75 -4.79 -6.95 2.68
C LEU A 75 -4.14 -5.83 3.49
N SER A 76 -4.40 -5.80 4.80
CA SER A 76 -3.66 -5.00 5.78
C SER A 76 -2.98 -5.92 6.79
N VAL A 77 -1.68 -5.72 6.98
CA VAL A 77 -0.84 -6.48 7.91
C VAL A 77 -0.14 -5.50 8.83
N ARG A 78 -0.28 -5.69 10.14
CA ARG A 78 0.58 -5.07 11.13
C ARG A 78 1.84 -5.91 11.25
N LEU A 79 2.98 -5.37 10.83
CA LEU A 79 4.28 -6.05 10.85
C LEU A 79 4.96 -5.92 12.22
N SER A 80 4.74 -4.82 12.92
CA SER A 80 5.22 -4.61 14.29
C SER A 80 4.36 -3.58 15.01
N GLY A 81 4.75 -3.16 16.22
CA GLY A 81 4.11 -2.04 16.93
C GLY A 81 4.15 -0.71 16.17
N SER A 82 5.06 -0.55 15.21
CA SER A 82 5.30 0.70 14.49
C SER A 82 5.41 0.53 12.97
N SER A 83 4.96 -0.60 12.41
CA SER A 83 4.97 -0.81 10.96
C SER A 83 3.72 -1.52 10.46
N ARG A 84 3.17 -1.02 9.35
CA ARG A 84 2.05 -1.61 8.61
C ARG A 84 2.46 -1.86 7.16
N MET A 85 1.94 -2.93 6.58
CA MET A 85 1.96 -3.18 5.15
C MET A 85 0.53 -3.35 4.64
N GLU A 86 0.22 -2.71 3.51
CA GLU A 86 -1.03 -2.85 2.79
C GLU A 86 -0.75 -3.36 1.38
N ILE A 87 -1.55 -4.31 0.90
CA ILE A 87 -1.51 -4.80 -0.48
C ILE A 87 -2.89 -4.62 -1.09
N ARG A 88 -2.94 -4.08 -2.30
CA ARG A 88 -4.17 -4.00 -3.09
C ARG A 88 -3.96 -4.54 -4.49
N LEU A 89 -4.86 -5.41 -4.90
CA LEU A 89 -4.99 -5.88 -6.27
C LEU A 89 -5.71 -4.81 -7.10
N LEU A 90 -4.99 -4.12 -7.97
CA LEU A 90 -5.53 -2.97 -8.71
C LEU A 90 -6.22 -3.40 -10.00
N ASP A 91 -5.59 -4.32 -10.73
CA ASP A 91 -6.09 -4.87 -11.99
C ASP A 91 -5.54 -6.31 -12.17
N PRO A 92 -5.89 -7.05 -13.25
CA PRO A 92 -5.42 -8.42 -13.45
C PRO A 92 -3.89 -8.56 -13.45
N SER A 93 -3.17 -7.50 -13.84
CA SER A 93 -1.73 -7.52 -14.05
C SER A 93 -0.94 -6.79 -12.96
N THR A 94 -1.59 -5.97 -12.11
CA THR A 94 -0.92 -5.03 -11.20
C THR A 94 -1.46 -5.13 -9.79
N LEU A 95 -0.54 -5.09 -8.82
CA LEU A 95 -0.84 -4.85 -7.41
C LEU A 95 -0.04 -3.64 -6.92
N ALA A 96 -0.59 -2.94 -5.93
CA ALA A 96 0.12 -1.98 -5.12
C ALA A 96 0.49 -2.59 -3.77
N LEU A 97 1.69 -2.26 -3.30
CA LEU A 97 2.15 -2.50 -1.94
C LEU A 97 2.52 -1.15 -1.32
N VAL A 98 1.91 -0.83 -0.19
CA VAL A 98 2.29 0.29 0.66
C VAL A 98 2.93 -0.28 1.93
N GLN A 99 4.11 0.21 2.29
CA GLN A 99 4.70 -0.07 3.60
C GLN A 99 4.85 1.26 4.33
N THR A 100 4.33 1.30 5.55
CA THR A 100 4.28 2.49 6.40
C THR A 100 5.03 2.22 7.70
N TRP A 101 5.85 3.19 8.09
CA TRP A 101 6.51 3.25 9.39
C TRP A 101 5.83 4.35 10.21
N GLU A 102 5.41 4.03 11.43
CA GLU A 102 4.52 4.85 12.27
C GLU A 102 5.24 5.42 13.51
N GLY A 103 6.53 5.76 13.43
CA GLY A 103 7.23 6.38 14.57
C GLY A 103 8.45 7.24 14.18
N PRO A 104 8.55 8.51 14.64
CA PRO A 104 7.59 9.31 15.43
C PRO A 104 6.42 9.91 14.63
N ALA A 105 6.50 9.91 13.30
CA ALA A 105 5.41 10.33 12.42
C ALA A 105 5.33 9.35 11.23
N ALA A 106 4.14 9.26 10.62
CA ALA A 106 3.92 8.29 9.55
C ALA A 106 4.65 8.68 8.27
N GLU A 107 5.44 7.74 7.75
CA GLU A 107 6.02 7.80 6.41
C GLU A 107 5.77 6.48 5.70
N SER A 108 5.49 6.55 4.39
CA SER A 108 5.19 5.39 3.59
C SER A 108 6.01 5.35 2.32
N ARG A 109 6.42 4.13 1.94
CA ARG A 109 6.81 3.82 0.56
C ARG A 109 5.65 3.14 -0.17
N ILE A 110 5.55 3.39 -1.46
CA ILE A 110 4.65 2.67 -2.36
C ILE A 110 5.43 1.96 -3.46
N GLY A 111 4.92 0.81 -3.87
CA GLY A 111 5.44 0.01 -4.95
C GLY A 111 4.35 -0.57 -5.82
N LEU A 112 4.58 -0.64 -7.12
CA LEU A 112 3.75 -1.39 -8.05
C LEU A 112 4.48 -2.65 -8.47
N PHE A 113 3.73 -3.75 -8.58
CA PHE A 113 4.27 -5.06 -8.95
C PHE A 113 3.29 -5.81 -9.84
N SER A 114 3.79 -6.82 -10.56
CA SER A 114 2.92 -7.87 -11.10
C SER A 114 2.43 -8.81 -10.00
N ARG A 115 1.48 -9.70 -10.33
CA ARG A 115 1.02 -10.77 -9.41
C ARG A 115 2.14 -11.73 -9.00
N LEU A 116 3.19 -11.82 -9.82
CA LEU A 116 4.40 -12.61 -9.57
C LEU A 116 5.53 -11.79 -8.95
N TRP A 117 5.20 -10.66 -8.30
CA TRP A 117 6.15 -9.80 -7.58
C TRP A 117 7.28 -9.19 -8.41
N GLN A 118 7.10 -9.12 -9.73
CA GLN A 118 8.02 -8.36 -10.59
C GLN A 118 7.74 -6.86 -10.42
N ARG A 119 8.78 -6.09 -10.07
CA ARG A 119 8.68 -4.65 -9.86
C ARG A 119 8.22 -3.95 -11.15
N LYS A 120 7.25 -3.05 -11.02
CA LYS A 120 6.85 -2.11 -12.07
C LYS A 120 7.25 -0.68 -11.66
N PRO A 121 7.42 0.24 -12.62
CA PRO A 121 7.53 1.67 -12.32
C PRO A 121 6.32 2.11 -11.50
N ALA A 122 6.56 2.73 -10.33
CA ALA A 122 5.50 3.25 -9.48
C ALA A 122 5.41 4.76 -9.70
N VAL A 123 4.30 5.22 -10.28
CA VAL A 123 4.04 6.65 -10.50
C VAL A 123 2.85 7.06 -9.65
N VAL A 124 3.07 8.06 -8.80
CA VAL A 124 2.05 8.71 -7.98
C VAL A 124 2.07 10.19 -8.31
N VAL A 125 1.08 10.64 -9.06
CA VAL A 125 0.93 12.04 -9.46
C VAL A 125 0.11 12.74 -8.38
N CYS A 126 0.81 13.32 -7.39
CA CYS A 126 0.21 14.09 -6.32
C CYS A 126 0.72 15.53 -6.39
N LYS A 127 -0.20 16.50 -6.46
CA LYS A 127 0.18 17.92 -6.38
C LYS A 127 0.50 18.26 -4.93
N ASP A 128 1.79 18.38 -4.62
CA ASP A 128 2.27 18.68 -3.27
C ASP A 128 2.61 20.16 -3.12
N VAL A 129 1.72 21.03 -3.60
CA VAL A 129 1.89 22.47 -3.59
C VAL A 129 1.05 23.05 -2.45
N ALA A 130 1.67 23.91 -1.64
CA ALA A 130 0.97 24.64 -0.61
C ALA A 130 -0.03 25.61 -1.25
N GLU A 131 -1.27 25.62 -0.74
CA GLU A 131 -2.34 26.47 -1.22
C GLU A 131 -2.74 27.41 -0.08
N ARG A 132 -2.66 28.72 -0.31
CA ARG A 132 -3.09 29.74 0.66
C ARG A 132 -4.61 29.71 0.81
N PRO A 133 -5.17 29.46 2.01
CA PRO A 133 -6.61 29.61 2.24
C PRO A 133 -7.06 31.06 2.06
N GLU A 134 -8.29 31.28 1.58
CA GLU A 134 -8.86 32.63 1.45
C GLU A 134 -8.90 33.40 2.77
N THR A 135 -9.00 32.69 3.90
CA THR A 135 -9.04 33.25 5.25
C THR A 135 -7.67 33.63 5.81
N MET A 136 -6.57 33.38 5.08
CA MET A 136 -5.20 33.58 5.55
C MET A 136 -4.54 34.78 4.85
N SER A 137 -3.85 35.63 5.62
CA SER A 137 -3.11 36.77 5.06
C SER A 137 -1.90 36.31 4.24
N GLU A 138 -1.36 37.20 3.41
CA GLU A 138 -0.15 36.89 2.63
C GLU A 138 1.08 36.74 3.53
N GLU A 139 1.17 37.56 4.59
CA GLU A 139 2.26 37.51 5.57
C GLU A 139 2.23 36.20 6.35
N GLU A 140 1.05 35.75 6.80
CA GLU A 140 0.91 34.49 7.51
C GLU A 140 1.27 33.30 6.62
N PHE A 141 0.84 33.34 5.35
CA PHE A 141 1.22 32.29 4.39
C PHE A 141 2.74 32.22 4.17
N ALA A 142 3.38 33.39 4.01
CA ALA A 142 4.83 33.48 3.83
C ALA A 142 5.63 33.03 5.08
N GLU A 143 5.07 33.19 6.28
CA GLU A 143 5.64 32.64 7.52
C GLU A 143 5.52 31.11 7.58
N LEU A 144 4.36 30.56 7.18
CA LEU A 144 4.03 29.15 7.38
C LEU A 144 4.56 28.22 6.28
N GLU A 145 4.57 28.66 5.02
CA GLU A 145 4.99 27.83 3.89
C GLU A 145 6.40 27.21 4.07
N PRO A 146 7.43 27.96 4.51
CA PRO A 146 8.77 27.40 4.71
C PRO A 146 8.83 26.31 5.78
N LEU A 147 7.98 26.40 6.81
CA LEU A 147 7.91 25.44 7.93
C LEU A 147 7.42 24.06 7.48
N MET A 148 6.78 23.97 6.32
CA MET A 148 6.30 22.71 5.76
C MET A 148 7.44 21.78 5.29
N THR A 149 8.70 22.22 5.32
CA THR A 149 9.84 21.45 4.86
C THR A 149 10.88 21.29 5.98
N PRO A 150 11.34 20.05 6.30
CA PRO A 150 10.93 18.78 5.71
C PRO A 150 9.56 18.30 6.21
N ARG A 151 8.85 17.59 5.32
CA ARG A 151 7.61 16.85 5.64
C ARG A 151 7.73 15.40 5.22
N LEU A 152 7.08 14.52 5.96
CA LEU A 152 6.94 13.13 5.59
C LEU A 152 5.60 12.92 4.88
N ARG A 153 5.58 11.94 3.98
CA ARG A 153 4.38 11.57 3.23
C ARG A 153 3.96 10.17 3.62
N ALA A 154 2.68 10.02 3.94
CA ALA A 154 2.07 8.73 4.20
C ALA A 154 1.03 8.39 3.13
N TYR A 155 0.95 7.10 2.83
CA TYR A 155 0.02 6.52 1.88
C TYR A 155 -0.91 5.55 2.60
N ARG A 156 -2.17 5.49 2.15
CA ARG A 156 -3.12 4.48 2.61
C ARG A 156 -3.95 3.95 1.47
N LEU A 157 -3.92 2.64 1.27
CA LEU A 157 -4.74 1.98 0.26
C LEU A 157 -6.18 1.84 0.76
N SER A 158 -7.15 2.14 -0.09
CA SER A 158 -8.55 1.86 0.23
C SER A 158 -8.81 0.36 0.22
N ALA A 159 -9.60 -0.13 1.18
CA ALA A 159 -10.04 -1.52 1.21
C ALA A 159 -11.12 -1.79 0.15
N ASP A 160 -11.88 -0.77 -0.22
CA ASP A 160 -13.14 -0.92 -0.95
C ASP A 160 -13.05 -0.42 -2.40
N SER A 161 -12.02 0.36 -2.74
CA SER A 161 -11.84 0.97 -4.07
C SER A 161 -10.38 1.08 -4.47
N ASN A 162 -10.10 1.23 -5.77
CA ASN A 162 -8.74 1.43 -6.29
C ASN A 162 -8.25 2.87 -6.08
N SER A 163 -8.34 3.35 -4.84
CA SER A 163 -7.87 4.67 -4.44
C SER A 163 -6.75 4.60 -3.42
N LEU A 164 -5.96 5.67 -3.41
CA LEU A 164 -4.81 5.88 -2.56
C LEU A 164 -4.97 7.23 -1.85
N SER A 165 -5.12 7.21 -0.54
CA SER A 165 -5.07 8.42 0.26
C SER A 165 -3.62 8.84 0.49
N VAL A 166 -3.35 10.13 0.34
CA VAL A 166 -2.05 10.76 0.57
C VAL A 166 -2.20 11.80 1.66
N SER A 167 -1.36 11.73 2.67
CA SER A 167 -1.32 12.69 3.78
C SER A 167 0.11 13.08 4.12
N TRP A 168 0.26 14.21 4.80
CA TRP A 168 1.55 14.74 5.20
C TRP A 168 1.65 14.88 6.71
N SER A 169 2.87 14.73 7.23
CA SER A 169 3.18 14.97 8.63
C SER A 169 4.44 15.81 8.77
N TYR A 170 4.54 16.55 9.87
CA TYR A 170 5.57 17.56 10.10
C TYR A 170 6.30 17.25 11.41
N PRO A 171 7.16 16.21 11.44
CA PRO A 171 7.74 15.67 12.68
C PRO A 171 8.68 16.64 13.41
N LEU A 172 9.15 17.70 12.76
CA LEU A 172 10.04 18.70 13.34
C LEU A 172 9.29 19.88 13.98
N LEU A 173 7.97 19.97 13.78
CA LEU A 173 7.15 21.05 14.30
C LEU A 173 6.49 20.65 15.62
N SER A 174 6.19 21.64 16.47
CA SER A 174 5.30 21.41 17.61
C SER A 174 3.89 21.05 17.11
N ALA A 175 3.07 20.40 17.94
CA ALA A 175 1.70 20.04 17.57
C ALA A 175 0.88 21.27 17.10
N LYS A 176 1.08 22.42 17.73
CA LYS A 176 0.42 23.69 17.39
C LYS A 176 0.85 24.21 16.02
N GLU A 177 2.15 24.16 15.71
CA GLU A 177 2.65 24.59 14.40
C GLU A 177 2.26 23.61 13.29
N ALA A 178 2.31 22.31 13.56
CA ALA A 178 1.85 21.27 12.65
C ALA A 178 0.39 21.47 12.24
N GLU A 179 -0.47 21.83 13.20
CA GLU A 179 -1.87 22.17 12.93
C GLU A 179 -2.00 23.39 12.02
N ARG A 180 -1.26 24.48 12.30
CA ARG A 180 -1.24 25.69 11.47
C ARG A 180 -0.79 25.42 10.03
N VAL A 181 0.25 24.61 9.82
CA VAL A 181 0.74 24.32 8.45
C VAL A 181 -0.12 23.28 7.72
N SER A 182 -0.85 22.43 8.44
CA SER A 182 -1.67 21.37 7.84
C SER A 182 -2.77 21.89 6.92
N VAL A 183 -3.25 23.11 7.16
CA VAL A 183 -4.31 23.74 6.35
C VAL A 183 -3.81 24.15 4.96
N LEU A 184 -2.49 24.32 4.80
CA LEU A 184 -1.85 24.72 3.54
C LEU A 184 -1.74 23.57 2.54
N LEU A 185 -1.73 22.32 3.02
CA LEU A 185 -1.67 21.13 2.16
C LEU A 185 -2.58 20.04 2.71
N LYS A 186 -3.81 20.05 2.21
CA LYS A 186 -4.86 19.11 2.63
C LYS A 186 -4.61 17.70 2.07
N PRO A 187 -4.92 16.64 2.83
CA PRO A 187 -4.92 15.26 2.35
C PRO A 187 -5.63 15.10 1.00
N ARG A 188 -5.09 14.26 0.12
CA ARG A 188 -5.63 14.01 -1.23
C ARG A 188 -5.99 12.54 -1.38
N VAL A 189 -6.99 12.26 -2.22
CA VAL A 189 -7.33 10.90 -2.63
C VAL A 189 -7.10 10.80 -4.12
N LEU A 190 -6.21 9.88 -4.50
CA LEU A 190 -5.86 9.59 -5.89
C LEU A 190 -6.56 8.31 -6.32
N THR A 191 -6.87 8.19 -7.61
CA THR A 191 -7.50 6.99 -8.18
C THR A 191 -6.54 6.31 -9.16
N TRP A 192 -6.53 4.98 -9.14
CA TRP A 192 -5.83 4.19 -10.14
C TRP A 192 -6.50 4.32 -11.51
N ASN A 193 -5.75 4.72 -12.53
CA ASN A 193 -6.25 4.86 -13.91
C ASN A 193 -5.86 3.69 -14.84
N GLY A 194 -5.24 2.64 -14.30
CA GLY A 194 -4.65 1.53 -15.08
C GLY A 194 -3.12 1.61 -15.25
N THR A 195 -2.52 2.75 -14.94
CA THR A 195 -1.07 2.98 -15.09
C THR A 195 -0.42 3.67 -13.89
N GLU A 196 -1.12 4.62 -13.27
CA GLU A 196 -0.62 5.43 -12.17
C GLU A 196 -1.76 5.80 -11.19
N PHE A 197 -1.39 6.26 -10.00
CA PHE A 197 -2.31 6.93 -9.09
C PHE A 197 -2.29 8.43 -9.37
N ARG A 198 -3.46 9.03 -9.64
CA ARG A 198 -3.59 10.48 -9.88
C ARG A 198 -4.95 11.06 -9.47
#